data_AF-A0A6B3HQ39-F1
#
_entry.id   AF-A0A6B3HQ39-F1
#
_cell.length_a   1.000
_cell.length_b   1.000
_cell.length_c   1.000
_cell.angle_alpha   90.00
_cell.angle_beta   90.00
_cell.angle_gamma   90.00
#
_symmetry.space_group_name_H-M   'P 1'
#
loop_
_entity.id
_entity.type
_entity.pdbx_description
1 polymer ?
#
loop_
_entity_poly.entity_id
_entity_poly.type
_entity_poly.pdbx_seq_one_letter_code
_entity_poly.pdbx_strand_id
1 'polypeptide(L)'
;RAAVRAALHRPVEVHEDEVRPRRFEPVVLASGNLGLVSFPDVPHRMSREEIDRRHPALLTTLAAHPGIGFLLVRSEEHGAVVLGAGQDVPLAEADRPGGPLEPFGPGAGEAVRRTDGFPHTADIMINSAYFPETGEIHAFEEQIGSHGG
;
A
#
# COMPACT_ATOMS: atom_id res chain seq x y z
N ARG A 1 34.61 35.74 -26.51
CA ARG A 1 33.90 34.94 -25.48
C ARG A 1 33.47 35.87 -24.33
N ALA A 2 32.49 36.71 -24.61
CA ALA A 2 31.88 37.67 -23.69
C ALA A 2 30.41 37.85 -24.13
N ALA A 3 29.52 38.14 -23.19
CA ALA A 3 28.04 38.12 -23.25
C ALA A 3 27.47 36.71 -22.91
N VAL A 4 26.61 36.51 -21.90
CA VAL A 4 25.59 37.37 -21.30
C VAL A 4 25.50 37.06 -19.79
N ARG A 5 25.74 38.07 -18.95
CA ARG A 5 25.52 38.05 -17.49
C ARG A 5 24.78 39.34 -17.14
N ALA A 6 23.47 39.38 -17.40
CA ALA A 6 22.51 40.33 -16.82
C ALA A 6 21.13 40.13 -17.45
N ALA A 7 20.24 39.44 -16.74
CA ALA A 7 18.80 39.71 -16.77
C ALA A 7 18.17 39.00 -15.57
N LEU A 8 17.23 39.68 -14.90
CA LEU A 8 16.42 39.24 -13.77
C LEU A 8 17.03 39.45 -12.37
N HIS A 9 17.35 40.71 -12.06
CA HIS A 9 17.09 41.21 -10.71
C HIS A 9 15.57 41.20 -10.48
N ARG A 10 15.07 40.16 -9.81
CA ARG A 10 13.75 40.16 -9.17
C ARG A 10 14.00 40.27 -7.66
N PRO A 11 13.48 41.28 -6.97
CA PRO A 11 13.59 41.32 -5.52
C PRO A 11 12.87 40.09 -4.94
N VAL A 12 13.55 39.37 -4.05
CA VAL A 12 12.95 38.31 -3.25
C VAL A 12 12.05 39.01 -2.26
N GLU A 13 10.74 39.00 -2.51
CA GLU A 13 9.78 39.23 -1.45
C GLU A 13 9.95 38.08 -0.47
N VAL A 14 10.53 38.40 0.69
CA VAL A 14 10.53 37.51 1.85
C VAL A 14 9.09 37.46 2.31
N HIS A 15 8.31 36.54 1.75
CA HIS A 15 7.16 36.05 2.48
C HIS A 15 7.75 35.34 3.69
N GLU A 16 7.43 35.84 4.87
CA GLU A 16 7.50 35.06 6.09
C GLU A 16 6.54 33.88 5.88
N ASP A 17 7.03 32.85 5.20
CA ASP A 17 6.38 31.56 5.17
C ASP A 17 6.40 31.09 6.62
N GLU A 18 5.29 31.32 7.32
CA GLU A 18 4.91 30.50 8.47
C GLU A 18 5.30 29.08 8.11
N VAL A 19 6.23 28.50 8.87
CA VAL A 19 6.66 27.12 8.69
C VAL A 19 5.45 26.24 8.96
N ARG A 20 4.62 26.03 7.94
CA ARG A 20 3.62 24.98 7.94
C ARG A 20 4.41 23.70 8.15
N PRO A 21 4.10 22.88 9.17
CA PRO A 21 4.78 21.60 9.32
C PRO A 21 4.64 20.88 7.98
N ARG A 22 5.77 20.43 7.42
CA ARG A 22 5.76 19.61 6.20
C ARG A 22 4.86 18.43 6.50
N ARG A 23 3.65 18.44 5.94
CA ARG A 23 2.79 17.26 5.94
C ARG A 23 3.45 16.30 4.96
N PHE A 24 4.07 15.27 5.49
CA PHE A 24 4.51 14.16 4.67
C PHE A 24 3.25 13.43 4.22
N GLU A 25 2.99 13.48 2.92
CA GLU A 25 1.89 12.76 2.30
C GLU A 25 2.29 11.29 2.13
N PRO A 26 1.34 10.35 2.29
CA PRO A 26 1.59 8.96 1.99
C PRO A 26 1.98 8.81 0.51
N VAL A 27 2.97 7.95 0.24
CA VAL A 27 3.33 7.55 -1.12
C VAL A 27 2.48 6.35 -1.49
N VAL A 28 1.75 6.47 -2.60
CA VAL A 28 0.93 5.40 -3.16
C VAL A 28 1.46 5.03 -4.53
N LEU A 29 1.81 3.76 -4.72
CA LEU A 29 2.24 3.20 -5.98
C LEU A 29 1.24 2.15 -6.43
N ALA A 30 0.76 2.25 -7.66
CA ALA A 30 0.01 1.19 -8.32
C ALA A 30 0.96 0.41 -9.24
N SER A 31 0.71 -0.88 -9.40
CA SER A 31 1.36 -1.75 -10.37
C SER A 31 0.43 -2.91 -10.69
N GLY A 32 -0.27 -2.85 -11.82
CA GLY A 32 -1.36 -3.78 -12.13
C GLY A 32 -2.37 -3.90 -10.99
N ASN A 33 -2.55 -5.09 -10.41
CA ASN A 33 -3.49 -5.38 -9.32
C ASN A 33 -2.91 -5.14 -7.93
N LEU A 34 -1.68 -4.62 -7.85
CA LEU A 34 -0.98 -4.36 -6.62
C LEU A 34 -0.96 -2.86 -6.32
N GLY A 35 -1.40 -2.50 -5.11
CA GLY A 35 -1.23 -1.18 -4.52
C GLY A 35 -0.24 -1.24 -3.37
N LEU A 36 0.69 -0.31 -3.31
CA LEU A 36 1.66 -0.16 -2.21
C LEU A 36 1.51 1.21 -1.58
N VAL A 37 1.24 1.26 -0.28
CA VAL A 37 1.14 2.50 0.49
C VAL A 37 2.28 2.56 1.49
N SER A 38 3.02 3.65 1.49
CA SER A 38 4.10 3.90 2.44
C SER A 38 3.98 5.28 3.10
N PHE A 39 4.33 5.37 4.38
CA PHE A 39 4.36 6.60 5.19
C PHE A 39 5.81 7.04 5.44
N PRO A 40 6.42 7.80 4.52
CA PRO A 40 7.87 8.05 4.52
C PRO A 40 8.37 8.92 5.68
N ASP A 41 7.48 9.51 6.46
CA ASP A 41 7.84 10.22 7.70
C ASP A 41 8.10 9.31 8.89
N VAL A 42 7.79 8.02 8.76
CA VAL A 42 8.09 7.00 9.75
C VAL A 42 9.28 6.17 9.27
N PRO A 43 10.36 6.03 10.08
CA PRO A 43 11.61 5.39 9.64
C PRO A 43 11.54 3.85 9.66
N HIS A 44 10.39 3.28 9.98
CA HIS A 44 10.14 1.84 10.08
C HIS A 44 8.81 1.50 9.37
N ARG A 45 8.63 0.23 9.03
CA ARG A 45 7.34 -0.27 8.54
C ARG A 45 6.32 -0.17 9.66
N MET A 46 5.33 0.70 9.50
CA MET A 46 4.28 0.93 10.48
C MET A 46 3.48 -0.34 10.77
N SER A 47 3.09 -0.51 12.02
CA SER A 47 2.16 -1.56 12.43
C SER A 47 0.72 -1.22 12.05
N ARG A 48 -0.15 -2.23 11.99
CA ARG A 48 -1.60 -2.11 11.90
C ARG A 48 -2.11 -1.16 12.98
N GLU A 49 -1.63 -1.34 14.20
CA GLU A 49 -2.04 -0.59 15.38
C GLU A 49 -1.58 0.89 15.33
N GLU A 50 -0.40 1.16 14.75
CA GLU A 50 0.06 2.52 14.43
C GLU A 50 -0.79 3.16 13.32
N ILE A 51 -1.08 2.42 12.25
CA ILE A 51 -1.89 2.88 11.12
C ILE A 51 -3.31 3.19 11.59
N ASP A 52 -3.96 2.31 12.35
CA ASP A 52 -5.32 2.50 12.85
C ASP A 52 -5.42 3.71 13.79
N ARG A 53 -4.40 3.97 14.62
CA ARG A 53 -4.34 5.18 15.47
C ARG A 53 -4.17 6.46 14.65
N ARG A 54 -3.31 6.43 13.63
CA ARG A 54 -2.96 7.61 12.82
C ARG A 54 -4.03 7.92 11.77
N HIS A 55 -4.65 6.88 11.22
CA HIS A 55 -5.64 6.92 10.13
C HIS A 55 -6.84 6.03 10.46
N PRO A 56 -7.72 6.46 11.38
CA PRO A 56 -8.86 5.65 11.80
C PRO A 56 -9.72 5.20 10.62
N ALA A 57 -10.13 3.93 10.66
CA ALA A 57 -10.95 3.25 9.67
C ALA A 57 -10.32 3.06 8.27
N LEU A 58 -9.06 3.46 8.02
CA LEU A 58 -8.41 3.27 6.73
C LEU A 58 -8.35 1.79 6.34
N LEU A 59 -7.77 0.95 7.19
CA LEU A 59 -7.60 -0.48 6.92
C LEU A 59 -8.95 -1.19 6.80
N THR A 60 -9.90 -0.89 7.70
CA THR A 60 -11.25 -1.44 7.64
C THR A 60 -11.98 -1.05 6.36
N THR A 61 -11.87 0.21 5.93
CA THR A 61 -12.53 0.69 4.69
C THR A 61 -11.94 0.02 3.45
N LEU A 62 -10.61 -0.10 3.39
CA LEU A 62 -9.93 -0.77 2.28
C LEU A 62 -10.27 -2.27 2.24
N ALA A 63 -10.18 -2.97 3.37
CA ALA A 63 -10.47 -4.41 3.45
C ALA A 63 -11.95 -4.75 3.13
N ALA A 64 -12.87 -3.81 3.37
CA ALA A 64 -14.28 -3.96 3.04
C ALA A 64 -14.63 -3.54 1.59
N HIS A 65 -13.69 -2.98 0.84
CA HIS A 65 -13.96 -2.49 -0.51
C HIS A 65 -14.12 -3.66 -1.50
N PRO A 66 -15.20 -3.74 -2.29
CA PRO A 66 -15.47 -4.89 -3.15
C PRO A 66 -14.42 -5.11 -4.26
N GLY A 67 -13.67 -4.07 -4.62
CA GLY A 67 -12.55 -4.17 -5.56
C GLY A 67 -11.21 -4.60 -4.94
N ILE A 68 -11.14 -4.80 -3.63
CA ILE A 68 -9.95 -5.23 -2.90
C ILE A 68 -10.15 -6.66 -2.42
N GLY A 69 -9.21 -7.53 -2.73
CA GLY A 69 -9.24 -8.92 -2.29
C GLY A 69 -8.63 -9.07 -0.91
N PHE A 70 -7.44 -8.50 -0.69
CA PHE A 70 -6.81 -8.50 0.62
C PHE A 70 -5.81 -7.35 0.80
N LEU A 71 -5.50 -7.08 2.07
CA LEU A 71 -4.38 -6.27 2.52
C LEU A 71 -3.36 -7.17 3.23
N LEU A 72 -2.07 -6.91 3.04
CA LEU A 72 -1.00 -7.41 3.90
C LEU A 72 -0.46 -6.25 4.72
N VAL A 73 -0.51 -6.38 6.05
CA VAL A 73 0.03 -5.41 7.03
C VAL A 73 0.83 -6.13 8.11
N ARG A 74 1.60 -5.37 8.89
CA ARG A 74 2.33 -5.87 10.05
C ARG A 74 1.53 -5.59 11.32
N SER A 75 1.15 -6.59 12.10
CA SER A 75 0.66 -6.42 13.47
C SER A 75 1.80 -6.52 14.48
N GLU A 76 1.69 -5.76 15.56
CA GLU A 76 2.59 -5.87 16.72
C GLU A 76 2.47 -7.24 17.43
N GLU A 77 1.26 -7.80 17.52
CA GLU A 77 0.99 -9.05 18.24
C GLU A 77 1.25 -10.29 17.38
N HIS A 78 0.80 -10.27 16.13
CA HIS A 78 0.77 -11.47 15.27
C HIS A 78 1.83 -11.47 14.16
N GLY A 79 2.61 -10.40 14.03
CA GLY A 79 3.51 -10.23 12.89
C GLY A 79 2.71 -10.00 11.61
N ALA A 80 3.01 -10.70 10.52
CA ALA A 80 2.29 -10.51 9.26
C ALA A 80 0.84 -10.98 9.36
N VAL A 81 -0.11 -10.12 9.00
CA VAL A 81 -1.54 -10.43 8.97
C VAL A 81 -2.13 -10.06 7.61
N VAL A 82 -3.10 -10.86 7.18
CA VAL A 82 -3.89 -10.63 5.97
C VAL A 82 -5.27 -10.17 6.38
N LEU A 83 -5.71 -9.04 5.84
CA LEU A 83 -7.04 -8.47 6.07
C LEU A 83 -7.85 -8.60 4.79
N GLY A 84 -8.94 -9.35 4.81
CA GLY A 84 -9.92 -9.46 3.72
C GLY A 84 -11.32 -9.01 4.18
N ALA A 85 -12.33 -9.18 3.33
CA ALA A 85 -13.71 -8.80 3.64
C ALA A 85 -14.28 -9.56 4.86
N GLY A 86 -14.07 -9.01 6.05
CA GLY A 86 -14.48 -9.60 7.33
C GLY A 86 -13.58 -10.73 7.84
N GLN A 87 -12.38 -10.90 7.26
CA GLN A 87 -11.45 -11.97 7.63
C GLN A 87 -10.06 -11.41 7.89
N ASP A 88 -9.76 -11.18 9.16
CA ASP A 88 -8.42 -10.80 9.63
C ASP A 88 -7.75 -12.06 10.18
N VAL A 89 -6.67 -12.51 9.54
CA VAL A 89 -5.97 -13.74 9.95
C VAL A 89 -4.46 -13.57 9.91
N PRO A 90 -3.70 -14.25 10.78
CA PRO A 90 -2.26 -14.38 10.61
C PRO A 90 -1.91 -14.92 9.21
N LEU A 91 -0.85 -14.41 8.60
CA LEU A 91 -0.43 -14.82 7.24
C LEU A 91 -0.14 -16.33 7.15
N ALA A 92 0.28 -16.95 8.24
CA ALA A 92 0.48 -18.41 8.30
C ALA A 92 -0.81 -19.23 8.13
N GLU A 93 -1.97 -18.60 8.32
CA GLU A 93 -3.30 -19.24 8.24
C GLU A 93 -4.12 -18.71 7.06
N ALA A 94 -3.57 -17.81 6.26
CA ALA A 94 -4.32 -17.06 5.26
C ALA A 94 -4.67 -17.86 4.00
N ASP A 95 -3.90 -18.91 3.68
CA ASP A 95 -4.06 -19.80 2.52
C ASP A 95 -4.83 -21.09 2.84
N ARG A 96 -5.43 -21.19 4.03
CA ARG A 96 -6.32 -22.31 4.39
C ARG A 96 -7.60 -22.29 3.55
N PRO A 97 -8.32 -23.43 3.42
CA PRO A 97 -9.67 -23.44 2.84
C PRO A 97 -10.60 -22.44 3.52
N GLY A 98 -11.32 -21.65 2.74
CA GLY A 98 -12.15 -20.52 3.19
C GLY A 98 -11.37 -19.32 3.73
N GLY A 99 -10.05 -19.26 3.52
CA GLY A 99 -9.18 -18.15 3.91
C GLY A 99 -9.10 -17.05 2.86
N PRO A 100 -8.63 -15.84 3.23
CA PRO A 100 -8.62 -14.70 2.32
C PRO A 100 -7.69 -14.88 1.10
N LEU A 101 -6.73 -15.80 1.15
CA LEU A 101 -5.85 -16.10 0.01
C LEU A 101 -6.30 -17.30 -0.83
N GLU A 102 -7.34 -18.04 -0.43
CA GLU A 102 -7.84 -19.20 -1.18
C GLU A 102 -8.18 -18.86 -2.64
N PRO A 103 -8.90 -17.75 -2.95
CA PRO A 103 -9.26 -17.44 -4.33
C PRO A 103 -8.05 -17.28 -5.26
N PHE A 104 -6.91 -16.84 -4.74
CA PHE A 104 -5.68 -16.56 -5.51
C PHE A 104 -4.90 -17.81 -5.89
N GLY A 105 -5.36 -18.98 -5.45
CA GLY A 105 -4.85 -20.27 -5.87
C GLY A 105 -3.56 -20.70 -5.17
N PRO A 106 -3.02 -21.87 -5.59
CA PRO A 106 -1.84 -22.44 -4.98
C PRO A 106 -0.63 -21.52 -5.09
N GLY A 107 0.09 -21.35 -3.97
CA GLY A 107 1.30 -20.52 -3.90
C GLY A 107 1.06 -19.06 -3.50
N ALA A 108 -0.19 -18.58 -3.44
CA ALA A 108 -0.50 -17.22 -3.00
C ALA A 108 0.07 -16.92 -1.61
N GLY A 109 -0.12 -17.82 -0.64
CA GLY A 109 0.47 -17.66 0.69
C GLY A 109 2.00 -17.58 0.68
N GLU A 110 2.68 -18.37 -0.16
CA GLU A 110 4.14 -18.32 -0.28
C GLU A 110 4.61 -17.00 -0.89
N ALA A 111 3.94 -16.53 -1.95
CA ALA A 111 4.24 -15.26 -2.59
C ALA A 111 4.08 -14.09 -1.60
N VAL A 112 3.01 -14.08 -0.82
CA VAL A 112 2.75 -13.04 0.20
C VAL A 112 3.78 -13.13 1.34
N ARG A 113 4.14 -14.34 1.80
CA ARG A 113 5.21 -14.54 2.81
C ARG A 113 6.57 -14.04 2.33
N ARG A 114 6.91 -14.30 1.06
CA ARG A 114 8.13 -13.78 0.44
C ARG A 114 8.13 -12.26 0.41
N THR A 115 7.01 -11.64 0.04
CA THR A 115 6.86 -10.18 0.03
C THR A 115 6.96 -9.58 1.43
N ASP A 116 6.35 -10.19 2.46
CA ASP A 116 6.49 -9.73 3.84
C ASP A 116 7.95 -9.72 4.32
N GLY A 117 8.78 -10.64 3.80
CA GLY A 117 10.19 -10.77 4.16
C GLY A 117 11.12 -9.74 3.53
N PHE A 118 10.65 -8.85 2.65
CA PHE A 118 11.53 -7.83 2.07
C PHE A 118 11.85 -6.71 3.07
N PRO A 119 13.08 -6.17 3.06
CA PRO A 119 13.49 -5.12 4.00
C PRO A 119 12.76 -3.79 3.78
N HIS A 120 12.15 -3.61 2.60
CA HIS A 120 11.45 -2.38 2.20
C HIS A 120 10.01 -2.66 1.77
N THR A 121 9.38 -3.69 2.34
CA THR A 121 7.95 -3.93 2.15
C THR A 121 7.16 -2.72 2.62
N ALA A 122 6.18 -2.32 1.80
CA ALA A 122 5.29 -1.21 2.10
C ALA A 122 4.54 -1.42 3.43
N ASP A 123 4.09 -0.32 4.03
CA ASP A 123 3.28 -0.33 5.26
C ASP A 123 1.96 -1.08 5.01
N ILE A 124 1.36 -0.84 3.85
CA ILE A 124 0.17 -1.55 3.37
C ILE A 124 0.45 -2.04 1.97
N MET A 125 0.36 -3.35 1.78
CA MET A 125 0.27 -3.98 0.46
C MET A 125 -1.19 -4.31 0.20
N ILE A 126 -1.72 -3.92 -0.94
CA ILE A 126 -3.11 -4.08 -1.36
C ILE A 126 -3.12 -4.96 -2.60
N ASN A 127 -3.85 -6.07 -2.58
CA ASN A 127 -4.14 -6.84 -3.78
C ASN A 127 -5.62 -6.67 -4.12
N SER A 128 -5.92 -6.44 -5.40
CA SER A 128 -7.30 -6.30 -5.84
C SER A 128 -8.07 -7.61 -5.74
N ALA A 129 -9.40 -7.53 -5.89
CA ALA A 129 -10.24 -8.71 -5.93
C ALA A 129 -9.93 -9.53 -7.18
N TYR A 130 -9.95 -10.86 -7.01
CA TYR A 130 -9.89 -11.83 -8.09
C TYR A 130 -11.20 -12.62 -8.11
N PHE A 131 -11.78 -12.81 -9.29
CA PHE A 131 -13.03 -13.55 -9.52
C PHE A 131 -12.71 -14.86 -10.27
N PRO A 132 -12.59 -16.00 -9.56
CA PRO A 132 -12.18 -17.28 -10.17
C PRO A 132 -13.14 -17.76 -11.27
N GLU A 133 -14.41 -17.39 -11.21
CA GLU A 133 -15.44 -17.81 -12.17
C GLU A 133 -15.23 -17.20 -13.56
N THR A 134 -14.74 -15.97 -13.61
CA THR A 134 -14.50 -15.22 -14.86
C THR A 134 -13.01 -15.11 -15.19
N GLY A 135 -12.13 -15.38 -14.22
CA GLY A 135 -10.70 -15.13 -14.32
C GLY A 135 -10.35 -13.64 -14.25
N GLU A 136 -11.30 -12.78 -13.87
CA GLU A 136 -11.11 -11.33 -13.87
C GLU A 136 -10.35 -10.86 -12.63
N ILE A 137 -9.47 -9.88 -12.85
CA ILE A 137 -8.70 -9.16 -11.82
C ILE A 137 -8.92 -7.67 -12.06
N HIS A 138 -9.06 -6.88 -10.99
CA HIS A 138 -9.07 -5.42 -11.11
C HIS A 138 -7.64 -4.88 -11.16
N ALA A 139 -7.28 -4.16 -12.22
CA ALA A 139 -6.06 -3.34 -12.21
C ALA A 139 -6.33 -2.01 -11.49
N PHE A 140 -5.38 -1.56 -10.68
CA PHE A 140 -5.33 -0.21 -10.12
C PHE A 140 -4.72 0.81 -11.10
N GLU A 141 -4.26 0.35 -12.27
CA GLU A 141 -3.76 1.17 -13.37
C GLU A 141 -4.71 1.12 -14.57
N GLU A 142 -4.69 2.15 -15.43
CA GLU A 142 -5.49 2.19 -16.67
C GLU A 142 -4.86 1.32 -17.78
N GLN A 143 -4.77 0.01 -17.56
CA GLN A 143 -4.27 -0.95 -18.56
C GLN A 143 -5.22 -2.16 -18.72
N ILE A 144 -5.25 -2.73 -19.93
CA ILE A 144 -6.12 -3.86 -20.31
C ILE A 144 -5.59 -5.20 -19.75
N GLY A 145 -4.33 -5.25 -19.31
CA GLY A 145 -3.71 -6.39 -18.64
C GLY A 145 -3.09 -5.99 -17.31
N SER A 146 -2.94 -6.95 -16.40
CA SER A 146 -2.38 -6.74 -15.06
C SER A 146 -1.10 -7.56 -14.87
N HIS A 147 -0.14 -7.00 -14.15
CA HIS A 147 1.08 -7.66 -13.68
C HIS A 147 1.35 -7.24 -12.22
N GLY A 148 2.18 -7.99 -11.48
CA GLY A 148 2.67 -7.55 -10.16
C GLY A 148 2.04 -8.24 -8.94
N GLY A 149 1.14 -9.20 -9.14
CA GLY A 149 0.57 -10.05 -8.09
C GLY A 149 0.52 -11.51 -8.52
#